data_AF-A0A941ZTN2-F1
#
_entry.id   AF-A0A941ZTN2-F1
#
_cell.length_a   1.000
_cell.length_b   1.000
_cell.length_c   1.000
_cell.angle_alpha   90.00
_cell.angle_beta   90.00
_cell.angle_gamma   90.00
#
_symmetry.space_group_name_H-M   'P 1'
#
loop_
_entity.id
_entity.type
_entity.pdbx_description
1 polymer ?
#
loop_
_entity_poly.entity_id
_entity_poly.type
_entity_poly.pdbx_seq_one_letter_code
_entity_poly.pdbx_strand_id
1 'polypeptide(L)' 'MSDVLILVETKEGSLDKKTLELIRGASALAKDLGTGTSAVVVGHETAALAEAVAVFGLNKVYRLEHPLL' A
#
# COMPACT_ATOMS: atom_id res chain seq x y z
N MET A 1 -14.17 -3.88 -11.75
CA MET A 1 -14.13 -2.73 -10.85
C MET A 1 -12.67 -2.34 -10.66
N SER A 2 -12.32 -1.06 -10.73
CA SER A 2 -10.94 -0.57 -10.80
C SER A 2 -10.62 0.24 -9.56
N ASP A 3 -9.57 -0.12 -8.81
CA ASP A 3 -9.14 0.58 -7.60
C ASP A 3 -8.01 1.58 -7.91
N VAL A 4 -7.85 2.59 -7.03
CA VAL A 4 -6.60 3.35 -6.97
C VAL A 4 -5.53 2.44 -6.35
N LEU A 5 -4.46 2.18 -7.10
CA LEU A 5 -3.36 1.32 -6.65
C LEU A 5 -2.17 2.17 -6.22
N ILE A 6 -1.69 1.95 -5.01
CA ILE A 6 -0.49 2.61 -4.48
C ILE A 6 0.67 1.64 -4.35
N LEU A 7 1.89 2.12 -4.62
CA LEU A 7 3.12 1.42 -4.27
C LEU A 7 3.51 1.83 -2.85
N VAL A 8 3.75 0.83 -2.00
CA VAL A 8 4.23 1.04 -0.63
C VAL A 8 5.75 1.16 -0.67
N GLU A 9 6.26 2.32 -0.26
CA GLU A 9 7.69 2.54 -0.04
C GLU A 9 8.05 2.27 1.41
N THR A 10 9.22 1.66 1.60
CA THR A 10 9.76 1.32 2.91
C THR A 10 11.17 1.84 3.06
N LYS A 11 11.51 2.22 4.29
CA LYS A 11 12.86 2.61 4.67
C LYS A 11 13.25 1.84 5.93
N GLU A 12 14.37 1.14 5.86
CA GLU A 12 14.91 0.34 6.98
C GLU A 12 13.88 -0.66 7.56
N GLY A 13 13.08 -1.30 6.68
CA GLY A 13 12.06 -2.28 7.08
C GLY A 13 10.78 -1.68 7.69
N SER A 14 10.65 -0.36 7.70
CA SER A 14 9.47 0.35 8.20
C SER A 14 8.78 1.14 7.09
N LEU A 15 7.49 1.45 7.27
CA LEU A 15 6.75 2.28 6.31
C LEU A 15 7.33 3.70 6.27
N ASP A 16 7.66 4.17 5.06
CA ASP A 16 8.07 5.56 4.89
C ASP A 16 6.88 6.49 5.18
N LYS A 17 7.15 7.67 5.75
CA LYS A 17 6.14 8.71 5.97
C LYS A 17 5.43 9.10 4.67
N LYS A 18 6.12 9.06 3.53
CA LYS A 18 5.52 9.31 2.20
C LYS A 18 4.40 8.32 1.89
N THR A 19 4.55 7.05 2.26
CA THR A 19 3.49 6.03 2.08
C THR A 19 2.22 6.42 2.85
N LEU A 20 2.35 6.97 4.07
CA LEU A 20 1.20 7.41 4.86
C LEU A 20 0.49 8.63 4.25
N GLU A 21 1.24 9.55 3.65
CA GLU A 21 0.71 10.69 2.91
C GLU A 21 0.01 10.22 1.62
N LEU A 22 0.62 9.25 0.92
CA LEU A 22 0.08 8.65 -0.29
C LEU A 22 -1.23 7.89 -0.03
N ILE A 23 -1.33 7.11 1.05
CA ILE A 23 -2.57 6.43 1.46
C ILE A 23 -3.70 7.44 1.63
N ARG A 24 -3.45 8.56 2.31
CA ARG A 24 -4.46 9.61 2.51
C ARG A 24 -4.91 10.24 1.19
N GLY A 25 -3.97 10.58 0.31
CA GLY A 25 -4.28 11.13 -1.00
C GLY A 25 -5.05 10.16 -1.90
N ALA A 26 -4.63 8.89 -1.91
CA ALA A 26 -5.28 7.83 -2.69
C ALA A 26 -6.69 7.54 -2.20
N SER A 27 -6.93 7.51 -0.89
CA SER A 27 -8.26 7.33 -0.32
C SER A 27 -9.20 8.50 -0.61
N ALA A 28 -8.69 9.74 -0.63
CA ALA A 28 -9.48 10.89 -1.07
C ALA A 28 -9.86 10.78 -2.55
N LEU A 29 -8.89 10.44 -3.41
CA LEU A 29 -9.11 10.23 -4.83
C LEU A 29 -10.10 9.08 -5.11
N ALA A 30 -9.94 7.95 -4.42
CA ALA A 30 -10.82 6.79 -4.56
C ALA A 30 -12.26 7.14 -4.18
N LYS A 31 -12.44 7.93 -3.11
CA LYS A 31 -13.76 8.44 -2.69
C LYS A 31 -14.39 9.30 -3.79
N ASP A 32 -13.64 10.23 -4.38
CA ASP A 32 -14.14 11.10 -5.46
C ASP A 32 -14.52 10.30 -6.71
N LEU A 33 -13.81 9.20 -6.99
CA LEU A 33 -14.07 8.30 -8.10
C LEU A 33 -15.14 7.23 -7.82
N GLY A 34 -15.66 7.14 -6.59
CA GLY A 34 -16.60 6.09 -6.19
C GLY A 34 -16.01 4.67 -6.23
N THR A 35 -14.70 4.55 -5.99
CA THR A 35 -13.98 3.28 -5.94
C THR A 35 -13.24 3.12 -4.61
N GLY A 36 -12.48 2.03 -4.44
CA GLY A 36 -11.61 1.84 -3.28
C GLY A 36 -10.13 1.97 -3.60
N THR A 37 -9.32 1.83 -2.55
CA THR A 37 -7.86 1.91 -2.61
C THR A 37 -7.27 0.53 -2.33
N SER A 38 -6.31 0.13 -3.15
CA SER A 38 -5.50 -1.07 -2.94
C SER A 38 -4.01 -0.70 -2.89
N ALA A 39 -3.19 -1.53 -2.27
CA ALA A 39 -1.74 -1.32 -2.18
C ALA A 39 -0.94 -2.50 -2.72
N VAL A 40 0.26 -2.23 -3.23
CA VAL A 40 1.29 -3.23 -3.50
C VAL A 40 2.48 -3.00 -2.58
N VAL A 41 2.89 -4.03 -1.86
CA VAL A 41 4.15 -4.09 -1.12
C VAL A 41 5.15 -4.92 -1.93
N VAL A 42 6.33 -4.37 -2.16
CA VAL A 42 7.40 -4.97 -2.98
C VAL A 42 8.67 -5.08 -2.13
N GLY A 43 9.28 -6.25 -2.06
CA GLY A 43 10.56 -6.43 -1.34
C GLY A 43 10.84 -7.88 -0.96
N HIS A 44 11.76 -8.08 -0.02
CA HIS A 44 12.01 -9.35 0.66
C HIS A 44 11.27 -9.40 2.00
N GLU A 45 10.72 -10.57 2.37
CA GLU A 45 9.99 -10.78 3.65
C GLU A 45 8.86 -9.76 3.91
N THR A 46 7.96 -9.61 2.94
CA THR A 46 6.97 -8.51 2.90
C THR A 46 5.80 -8.63 3.88
N ALA A 47 5.73 -9.71 4.66
CA ALA A 47 4.56 -10.04 5.48
C ALA A 47 4.22 -8.94 6.51
N ALA A 48 5.20 -8.54 7.32
CA ALA A 48 5.01 -7.53 8.37
C ALA A 48 4.61 -6.16 7.78
N LEU A 49 5.16 -5.80 6.63
CA LEU A 49 4.83 -4.56 5.92
C LEU A 49 3.42 -4.59 5.36
N ALA A 50 2.99 -5.72 4.81
CA ALA A 50 1.62 -5.89 4.31
C ALA A 50 0.59 -5.79 5.44
N GLU A 51 0.88 -6.38 6.60
CA GLU A 51 0.04 -6.25 7.80
C GLU A 51 -0.03 -4.81 8.29
N ALA A 52 1.11 -4.10 8.34
CA ALA A 52 1.18 -2.70 8.72
C ALA A 52 0.38 -1.78 7.79
N VAL A 53 0.21 -2.15 6.52
CA VAL A 53 -0.56 -1.39 5.53
C VAL A 53 -2.04 -1.76 5.52
N ALA A 54 -2.39 -3.00 5.85
CA ALA A 54 -3.77 -3.48 5.85
C ALA A 54 -4.66 -2.73 6.87
N VAL A 55 -4.08 -2.19 7.95
CA VAL A 55 -4.82 -1.46 8.99
C VAL A 55 -5.47 -0.16 8.49
N PHE A 56 -5.09 0.34 7.31
CA PHE A 56 -5.61 1.61 6.75
C PHE A 56 -6.93 1.45 5.98
N GLY A 57 -7.57 0.28 6.01
CA GLY A 57 -8.88 0.07 5.39
C GLY A 57 -8.82 -0.05 3.87
N LEU A 58 -7.73 -0.61 3.34
CA LEU A 58 -7.56 -0.86 1.92
C LEU A 58 -8.38 -2.08 1.48
N ASN A 59 -8.86 -2.07 0.24
CA ASN A 59 -9.59 -3.19 -0.35
C ASN A 59 -8.73 -4.45 -0.45
N LYS A 60 -7.49 -4.29 -0.94
CA LYS A 60 -6.52 -5.37 -1.12
C LYS A 60 -5.11 -4.87 -0.84
N VAL A 61 -4.29 -5.77 -0.30
CA VAL A 61 -2.84 -5.60 -0.20
C VAL A 61 -2.19 -6.73 -1.00
N TYR A 62 -1.61 -6.38 -2.14
CA TYR A 62 -0.83 -7.30 -2.95
C TYR A 62 0.60 -7.37 -2.43
N ARG A 63 1.13 -8.57 -2.32
CA ARG A 63 2.52 -8.83 -1.93
C ARG A 63 3.29 -9.31 -3.14
N LEU A 64 4.36 -8.62 -3.47
CA LEU A 64 5.34 -9.05 -4.46
C LEU A 64 6.66 -9.29 -3.73
N GLU A 65 7.03 -10.56 -3.61
CA GLU A 65 8.19 -10.97 -2.84
C GLU A 65 9.28 -11.54 -3.74
N HIS A 66 10.49 -11.01 -3.62
CA HIS A 66 11.66 -11.53 -4.35
C HIS A 66 12.94 -11.26 -3.56
N PRO A 67 13.89 -12.21 -3.45
CA PRO A 67 15.16 -12.00 -2.74
C PRO A 67 16.12 -10.92 -3.30
N LEU A 68 15.74 -10.24 -4.39
CA LEU A 68 16.56 -9.20 -5.04
C LEU A 68 15.92 -7.81 -4.92
N LEU A 69 14.82 -7.70 -4.17
CA LEU A 69 14.06 -6.49 -3.91
C LEU A 69 14.10 -6.22 -2.41
#